data_AF-L1II48-F1
#
_entry.id   AF-L1II48-F1
#
_cell.length_a   1.000
_cell.length_b   1.000
_cell.length_c   1.000
_cell.angle_alpha   90.00
_cell.angle_beta   90.00
_cell.angle_gamma   90.00
#
_symmetry.space_group_name_H-M   'P 1'
#
loop_
_entity.id
_entity.type
_entity.pdbx_description
1 polymer ?
#
loop_
_entity_poly.entity_id
_entity_poly.type
_entity_poly.pdbx_seq_one_letter_code
_entity_poly.pdbx_strand_id
1 'polypeptide(L)'
;CEHGRIRSRCKECGGASICAHGRRRSQCKECGGASICTHGRQRDKCKECGGASICTHGRERAKCKECGGASICTHQRERAKCKDCGGASICTHGRQRSQCKECGGASICIHQRQRAKCKECGGVSICAHGRERDKCKECGGASICAHGRQRSCCKECGGASICTHGRRRSQCKECGGA
;
A
#
# COMPACT_ATOMS: atom_id res chain seq x y z
N CYS A 1 0.33 -36.57 -4.52
CA CYS A 1 1.20 -36.99 -3.40
C CYS A 1 0.36 -37.02 -2.13
N GLU A 2 0.87 -37.57 -1.03
CA GLU A 2 0.18 -37.62 0.27
C GLU A 2 -0.35 -36.26 0.75
N HIS A 3 0.27 -35.16 0.30
CA HIS A 3 -0.12 -33.79 0.60
C HIS A 3 -1.26 -33.23 -0.28
N GLY A 4 -1.99 -34.06 -1.04
CA GLY A 4 -3.08 -33.60 -1.93
C GLY A 4 -2.63 -32.72 -3.11
N ARG A 5 -1.33 -32.58 -3.35
CA ARG A 5 -0.74 -31.75 -4.41
C ARG A 5 -0.18 -32.62 -5.55
N ILE A 6 -0.10 -32.05 -6.76
CA ILE A 6 0.66 -32.63 -7.87
C ILE A 6 2.12 -32.80 -7.41
N ARG A 7 2.67 -34.02 -7.48
CA ARG A 7 3.97 -34.38 -6.90
C ARG A 7 5.10 -33.46 -7.37
N SER A 8 5.13 -33.13 -8.66
CA SER A 8 6.13 -32.22 -9.25
C SER A 8 6.06 -30.78 -8.73
N ARG A 9 4.92 -30.35 -8.15
CA ARG A 9 4.71 -29.01 -7.59
C ARG A 9 4.69 -28.99 -6.06
N CYS A 10 4.84 -30.14 -5.41
CA CYS A 10 4.80 -30.23 -3.97
C CYS A 10 6.15 -29.81 -3.37
N LYS A 11 6.13 -28.82 -2.47
CA LYS A 11 7.33 -28.37 -1.76
C LYS A 11 7.83 -29.41 -0.77
N GLU A 12 6.92 -30.03 -0.02
CA GLU A 12 7.25 -31.06 0.99
C GLU A 12 7.84 -32.32 0.35
N CYS A 13 7.43 -32.68 -0.87
CA CYS A 13 8.00 -33.83 -1.59
C CYS A 13 9.24 -33.48 -2.44
N GLY A 14 9.80 -32.27 -2.34
CA GLY A 14 10.93 -31.84 -3.18
C GLY A 14 10.61 -31.86 -4.68
N GLY A 15 9.37 -31.57 -5.06
CA GLY A 15 8.89 -31.69 -6.44
C GLY A 15 9.76 -30.96 -7.45
N ALA A 16 10.01 -31.57 -8.62
CA ALA A 16 10.94 -31.07 -9.63
C ALA A 16 10.70 -29.63 -10.12
N SER A 17 9.48 -29.09 -9.95
CA SER A 17 9.15 -27.70 -10.28
C SER A 17 9.51 -26.70 -9.18
N ILE A 18 9.97 -27.16 -8.02
CA ILE A 18 10.38 -26.34 -6.87
C ILE A 18 11.92 -26.22 -6.88
N CYS A 19 12.44 -25.02 -6.63
CA CYS A 19 13.87 -24.78 -6.47
C CYS A 19 14.30 -24.93 -5.00
N ALA A 20 15.62 -24.92 -4.75
CA ALA A 20 16.18 -24.95 -3.39
C ALA A 20 15.64 -23.81 -2.49
N HIS A 21 15.27 -22.67 -3.07
CA HIS A 21 14.65 -21.55 -2.36
C HIS A 21 13.17 -21.79 -1.97
N GLY A 22 12.63 -22.99 -2.21
CA GLY A 22 11.26 -23.36 -1.88
C GLY A 22 10.19 -22.63 -2.70
N ARG A 23 10.58 -22.03 -3.83
CA ARG A 23 9.70 -21.35 -4.79
C ARG A 23 9.56 -22.17 -6.07
N ARG A 24 8.52 -21.93 -6.86
CA ARG A 24 8.40 -22.53 -8.20
C ARG A 24 9.56 -22.03 -9.06
N ARG A 25 10.33 -22.94 -9.67
CA ARG A 25 11.53 -22.64 -10.48
C ARG A 25 11.28 -21.54 -11.52
N SER A 26 10.17 -21.61 -12.25
CA SER A 26 9.82 -20.62 -13.28
C SER A 26 9.59 -19.21 -12.71
N GLN A 27 9.25 -19.07 -11.43
CA GLN A 27 8.96 -17.78 -10.78
C GLN A 27 10.07 -17.34 -9.81
N CYS A 28 11.13 -18.14 -9.67
CA CYS A 28 12.20 -17.82 -8.73
C CYS A 28 13.19 -16.84 -9.35
N LYS A 29 13.28 -15.64 -8.79
CA LYS A 29 14.22 -14.60 -9.23
C LYS A 29 15.68 -15.05 -9.10
N GLU A 30 16.02 -15.67 -7.98
CA GLU A 30 17.38 -16.17 -7.70
C GLU A 30 17.81 -17.30 -8.65
N CYS A 31 16.85 -18.06 -9.20
CA CYS A 31 17.13 -19.11 -10.19
C CYS A 31 17.00 -18.62 -11.63
N GLY A 32 16.79 -17.31 -11.87
CA GLY A 32 16.55 -16.78 -13.23
C GLY A 32 15.31 -17.39 -13.90
N GLY A 33 14.27 -17.70 -13.13
CA GLY A 33 13.08 -18.40 -13.61
C GLY A 33 12.48 -17.77 -14.86
N ALA A 34 12.02 -18.59 -15.81
CA ALA A 34 11.53 -18.15 -17.12
C ALA A 34 10.38 -17.11 -17.08
N SER A 35 9.64 -17.01 -15.98
CA SER A 35 8.60 -15.99 -15.79
C SER A 35 9.14 -14.66 -15.27
N ILE A 36 10.43 -14.56 -14.96
CA ILE A 36 11.09 -13.33 -14.48
C ILE A 36 11.78 -12.66 -15.68
N CYS A 37 11.65 -11.34 -15.78
CA CYS A 37 12.35 -10.53 -16.78
C CYS A 37 13.71 -10.06 -16.25
N THR A 38 14.51 -9.46 -17.13
CA THR A 38 15.80 -8.84 -16.81
C THR A 38 15.70 -7.79 -15.69
N HIS A 39 14.56 -7.08 -15.59
CA HIS A 39 14.28 -6.13 -14.50
C HIS A 39 13.95 -6.80 -13.15
N GLY A 40 14.00 -8.14 -13.08
CA GLY A 40 13.73 -8.89 -11.85
C GLY A 40 12.27 -8.87 -11.41
N ARG A 41 11.34 -8.57 -12.33
CA ARG A 41 9.87 -8.59 -12.12
C ARG A 41 9.25 -9.76 -12.89
N GLN A 42 8.02 -10.15 -12.54
CA GLN A 42 7.29 -11.10 -13.38
C GLN A 42 7.05 -10.48 -14.78
N ARG A 43 7.38 -11.20 -15.86
CA ARG A 43 7.31 -10.72 -17.25
C ARG A 43 5.94 -10.17 -17.61
N ASP A 44 4.88 -10.89 -17.24
CA ASP A 44 3.49 -10.51 -17.50
C ASP A 44 3.11 -9.17 -16.84
N LYS A 45 3.73 -8.83 -15.71
CA LYS A 45 3.46 -7.58 -14.96
C LYS A 45 4.53 -6.50 -15.17
N CYS A 46 5.55 -6.76 -15.97
CA CYS A 46 6.64 -5.81 -16.18
C CYS A 46 6.23 -4.77 -17.22
N LYS A 47 6.08 -3.51 -16.78
CA LYS A 47 5.75 -2.38 -17.66
C LYS A 47 6.83 -2.14 -18.73
N GLU A 48 8.09 -2.22 -18.36
CA GLU A 48 9.24 -2.01 -19.27
C GLU A 48 9.33 -3.11 -20.34
N CYS A 49 8.86 -4.33 -20.05
CA CYS A 49 8.80 -5.41 -21.03
C CYS A 49 7.46 -5.48 -21.79
N GLY A 50 6.54 -4.53 -21.60
CA GLY A 50 5.22 -4.57 -22.22
C GLY A 50 4.39 -5.79 -21.80
N GLY A 51 4.53 -6.22 -20.54
CA GLY A 51 3.91 -7.45 -20.03
C GLY A 51 2.43 -7.57 -20.35
N ALA A 52 1.98 -8.81 -20.61
CA ALA A 52 0.60 -9.11 -21.01
C ALA A 52 -0.48 -8.71 -20.00
N SER A 53 -0.13 -8.35 -18.77
CA SER A 53 -1.07 -7.83 -17.76
C SER A 53 -1.11 -6.30 -17.74
N ILE A 54 -0.27 -5.61 -18.52
CA ILE A 54 -0.15 -4.14 -18.56
C ILE A 54 -0.85 -3.58 -19.80
N CYS A 55 -1.70 -2.56 -19.63
CA CYS A 55 -2.35 -1.86 -20.74
C CYS A 55 -1.47 -0.77 -21.33
N THR A 56 -1.91 -0.17 -22.44
CA THR A 56 -1.26 0.98 -23.10
C THR A 56 -1.04 2.17 -22.16
N HIS A 57 -1.92 2.37 -21.17
CA HIS A 57 -1.75 3.41 -20.13
C HIS A 57 -0.68 3.06 -19.07
N GLY A 58 0.01 1.92 -19.22
CA GLY A 58 1.04 1.48 -18.28
C GLY A 58 0.50 1.07 -16.91
N ARG A 59 -0.79 0.74 -16.82
CA ARG A 59 -1.48 0.24 -15.62
C ARG A 59 -1.81 -1.25 -15.79
N GLU A 60 -2.04 -1.98 -14.71
CA GLU A 60 -2.54 -3.36 -14.79
C GLU A 60 -3.92 -3.37 -15.46
N ARG A 61 -4.10 -4.12 -16.54
CA ARG A 61 -5.31 -4.15 -17.39
C ARG A 61 -6.56 -4.35 -16.57
N ALA A 62 -6.55 -5.30 -15.65
CA ALA A 62 -7.69 -5.60 -14.78
C ALA A 62 -8.13 -4.41 -13.91
N LYS A 63 -7.22 -3.49 -13.58
CA LYS A 63 -7.46 -2.32 -12.72
C LYS A 63 -7.48 -1.00 -13.47
N CYS A 64 -7.31 -1.01 -14.78
CA CYS A 64 -7.29 0.21 -15.58
C CYS A 64 -8.73 0.69 -15.83
N LYS A 65 -9.06 1.89 -15.34
CA LYS A 65 -10.39 2.50 -15.54
C LYS A 65 -10.66 2.84 -17.00
N GLU A 66 -9.68 3.43 -17.68
CA GLU A 66 -9.79 3.80 -19.10
C GLU A 66 -10.01 2.58 -20.01
N CYS A 67 -9.47 1.41 -19.64
CA CYS A 67 -9.67 0.17 -20.39
C CYS A 67 -10.91 -0.63 -19.93
N GLY A 68 -11.72 -0.12 -18.99
CA GLY A 68 -12.84 -0.87 -18.43
C GLY A 68 -12.42 -2.19 -17.76
N GLY A 69 -11.25 -2.19 -17.11
CA GLY A 69 -10.64 -3.40 -16.56
C GLY A 69 -11.61 -4.22 -15.71
N ALA A 70 -11.50 -5.55 -15.76
CA ALA A 70 -12.45 -6.46 -15.13
C ALA A 70 -12.65 -6.26 -13.62
N SER A 71 -11.70 -5.63 -12.91
CA SER A 71 -11.81 -5.28 -11.49
C SER A 71 -12.47 -3.92 -11.24
N ILE A 72 -12.86 -3.16 -12.26
CA ILE A 72 -13.52 -1.86 -12.14
C ILE A 72 -15.04 -2.06 -12.24
N CYS A 73 -15.80 -1.44 -11.34
CA CYS A 73 -17.26 -1.43 -11.38
C CYS A 73 -17.79 -0.22 -12.18
N THR A 74 -19.10 -0.20 -12.42
CA THR A 74 -19.82 0.88 -13.11
C THR A 74 -19.58 2.26 -12.48
N HIS A 75 -19.31 2.33 -11.17
CA HIS A 75 -18.97 3.58 -10.47
C HIS A 75 -17.51 4.03 -10.68
N GLN A 76 -16.76 3.42 -11.60
CA GLN A 76 -15.35 3.71 -11.86
C GLN A 76 -14.45 3.58 -10.62
N ARG A 77 -14.79 2.62 -9.76
CA ARG A 77 -14.03 2.23 -8.56
C ARG A 77 -13.63 0.75 -8.66
N GLU A 78 -12.58 0.36 -7.94
CA GLU A 78 -12.23 -1.06 -7.83
C GLU A 78 -13.39 -1.80 -7.14
N ARG A 79 -13.97 -2.79 -7.82
CA ARG A 79 -15.20 -3.50 -7.42
C ARG A 79 -15.09 -4.05 -6.00
N ALA A 80 -13.95 -4.62 -5.64
CA ALA A 80 -13.70 -5.13 -4.29
C ALA A 80 -13.79 -4.05 -3.19
N LYS A 81 -13.54 -2.78 -3.51
CA LYS A 81 -13.53 -1.64 -2.59
C LYS A 81 -14.74 -0.71 -2.77
N CYS A 82 -15.64 -1.00 -3.71
CA CYS A 82 -16.80 -0.16 -3.97
C CYS A 82 -17.89 -0.47 -2.94
N LYS A 83 -18.27 0.54 -2.14
CA LYS A 83 -19.34 0.43 -1.15
C LYS A 83 -20.68 0.16 -1.81
N ASP A 84 -20.97 0.88 -2.90
CA ASP A 84 -22.25 0.81 -3.61
C ASP A 84 -22.45 -0.54 -4.32
N CYS A 85 -21.36 -1.26 -4.64
CA CYS A 85 -21.42 -2.62 -5.17
C CYS A 85 -21.31 -3.72 -4.10
N GLY A 86 -21.29 -3.38 -2.80
CA GLY A 86 -21.07 -4.35 -1.72
C GLY A 86 -19.73 -5.08 -1.83
N GLY A 87 -18.69 -4.41 -2.32
CA GLY A 87 -17.40 -5.01 -2.62
C GLY A 87 -16.85 -5.88 -1.49
N ALA A 88 -16.17 -6.98 -1.82
CA ALA A 88 -15.71 -7.97 -0.84
C ALA A 88 -14.80 -7.42 0.29
N SER A 89 -14.17 -6.27 0.09
CA SER A 89 -13.35 -5.60 1.11
C SER A 89 -14.17 -4.66 2.02
N ILE A 90 -15.46 -4.47 1.77
CA ILE A 90 -16.37 -3.61 2.54
C ILE A 90 -17.19 -4.49 3.49
N CYS A 91 -17.32 -4.07 4.75
CA CYS A 91 -18.19 -4.73 5.73
C CYS A 91 -19.62 -4.18 5.68
N THR A 92 -20.51 -4.81 6.42
CA THR A 92 -21.91 -4.37 6.61
C THR A 92 -22.01 -2.93 7.13
N HIS A 93 -21.04 -2.46 7.92
CA HIS A 93 -20.96 -1.07 8.39
C HIS A 93 -20.51 -0.06 7.32
N GLY A 94 -20.30 -0.50 6.06
CA GLY A 94 -19.87 0.36 4.97
C GLY A 94 -18.42 0.86 5.07
N ARG A 95 -17.61 0.25 5.94
CA ARG A 95 -16.18 0.54 6.13
C ARG A 95 -15.33 -0.56 5.48
N GLN A 96 -14.05 -0.31 5.21
CA GLN A 96 -13.14 -1.39 4.82
C GLN A 96 -13.05 -2.42 5.96
N ARG A 97 -13.28 -3.70 5.66
CA ARG A 97 -13.27 -4.81 6.64
C ARG A 97 -12.02 -4.81 7.51
N SER A 98 -10.85 -4.64 6.90
CA SER A 98 -9.57 -4.63 7.62
C SER A 98 -9.44 -3.47 8.61
N GLN A 99 -10.18 -2.37 8.43
CA GLN A 99 -10.11 -1.18 9.27
C GLN A 99 -11.35 -0.99 10.16
N CYS A 100 -12.34 -1.87 10.05
CA CYS A 100 -13.58 -1.75 10.81
C CYS A 100 -13.39 -2.27 12.24
N LYS A 101 -13.60 -1.40 13.23
CA LYS A 101 -13.51 -1.76 14.66
C LYS A 101 -14.56 -2.79 15.06
N GLU A 102 -15.81 -2.59 14.64
CA GLU A 102 -16.94 -3.47 14.95
C GLU A 102 -16.74 -4.88 14.37
N CYS A 103 -16.03 -5.01 13.25
CA CYS A 103 -15.70 -6.32 12.67
C CYS A 103 -14.38 -6.91 13.20
N GLY A 104 -13.68 -6.26 14.13
CA GLY A 104 -12.36 -6.69 14.58
C GLY A 104 -11.34 -6.76 13.45
N GLY A 105 -11.41 -5.82 12.49
CA GLY A 105 -10.57 -5.83 11.29
C GLY A 105 -9.08 -6.00 11.59
N ALA A 106 -8.34 -6.69 10.72
CA ALA A 106 -6.93 -7.03 10.94
C ALA A 106 -6.02 -5.83 11.28
N SER A 107 -6.35 -4.62 10.83
CA SER A 107 -5.62 -3.38 11.15
C SER A 107 -5.98 -2.79 12.52
N ILE A 108 -6.94 -3.36 13.24
CA ILE A 108 -7.37 -2.96 14.58
C ILE A 108 -6.73 -3.90 15.61
N CYS A 109 -6.21 -3.34 16.69
CA CYS A 109 -5.67 -4.10 17.81
C CYS A 109 -6.74 -4.35 18.88
N ILE A 110 -6.39 -5.16 19.89
CA ILE A 110 -7.26 -5.46 21.04
C ILE A 110 -7.74 -4.19 21.78
N HIS A 111 -6.96 -3.11 21.73
CA HIS A 111 -7.30 -1.81 22.33
C HIS A 111 -8.24 -0.95 21.47
N GLN A 112 -8.85 -1.50 20.41
CA GLN A 112 -9.76 -0.80 19.50
C GLN A 112 -9.14 0.43 18.81
N ARG A 113 -7.81 0.41 18.64
CA ARG A 113 -7.00 1.42 17.95
C ARG A 113 -6.40 0.83 16.68
N GLN A 114 -5.99 1.67 15.73
CA GLN A 114 -5.21 1.19 14.59
C GLN A 114 -3.91 0.57 15.10
N ARG A 115 -3.68 -0.71 14.78
CA ARG A 115 -2.56 -1.52 15.27
C ARG A 115 -1.21 -0.87 14.99
N ALA A 116 -1.05 -0.26 13.82
CA ALA A 116 0.16 0.48 13.45
C ALA A 116 0.45 1.69 14.35
N LYS A 117 -0.58 2.32 14.94
CA LYS A 117 -0.47 3.53 15.78
C LYS A 117 -0.66 3.27 17.27
N CYS A 118 -0.89 2.02 17.66
CA CYS A 118 -1.13 1.68 19.05
C CYS A 118 0.19 1.57 19.80
N LYS A 119 0.41 2.44 20.80
CA LYS A 119 1.63 2.43 21.62
C LYS A 119 1.76 1.15 22.44
N GLU A 120 0.66 0.70 23.06
CA GLU A 120 0.62 -0.53 23.87
C GLU A 120 0.97 -1.79 23.06
N CYS A 121 0.69 -1.79 21.75
CA CYS A 121 1.06 -2.89 20.86
C CYS A 121 2.42 -2.72 20.18
N GLY A 122 3.19 -1.68 20.52
CA GLY A 122 4.44 -1.37 19.83
C GLY A 122 4.25 -1.12 18.33
N GLY A 123 3.14 -0.46 17.96
CA GLY A 123 2.74 -0.27 16.57
C GLY A 123 3.87 0.29 15.70
N VAL A 124 3.96 -0.18 14.45
CA VAL A 124 5.06 0.16 13.52
C VAL A 124 5.24 1.66 13.25
N SER A 125 4.21 2.48 13.47
CA SER A 125 4.26 3.93 13.34
C SER A 125 4.75 4.63 14.61
N ILE A 126 4.98 3.91 15.70
CA ILE A 126 5.50 4.45 16.97
C ILE A 126 7.01 4.22 17.01
N CYS A 127 7.78 5.23 17.42
CA CYS A 127 9.22 5.11 17.63
C CYS A 127 9.54 4.69 19.07
N ALA A 128 10.81 4.39 19.34
CA ALA A 128 11.29 4.05 20.69
C ALA A 128 10.97 5.15 21.73
N HIS A 129 10.87 6.41 21.30
CA HIS A 129 10.49 7.55 22.16
C HIS A 129 8.97 7.64 22.44
N GLY A 130 8.17 6.64 22.04
CA GLY A 130 6.73 6.62 22.27
C GLY A 130 5.93 7.68 21.49
N ARG A 131 6.52 8.30 20.47
CA ARG A 131 5.89 9.29 19.57
C ARG A 131 5.61 8.66 18.19
N GLU A 132 4.68 9.24 17.42
CA GLU A 132 4.50 8.84 16.02
C GLU A 132 5.79 9.16 15.26
N ARG A 133 6.35 8.16 14.55
CA ARG A 133 7.69 8.21 13.94
C ARG A 133 7.81 9.34 12.92
N ASP A 134 6.74 9.63 12.18
CA ASP A 134 6.69 10.74 11.24
C ASP A 134 6.73 12.12 11.92
N LYS A 135 6.28 12.20 13.18
CA LYS A 135 6.25 13.44 13.99
C LYS A 135 7.38 13.52 15.01
N CYS A 136 8.23 12.51 15.12
CA CYS A 136 9.28 12.46 16.11
C CYS A 136 10.52 13.24 15.63
N LYS A 137 10.84 14.37 16.29
CA LYS A 137 12.02 15.17 15.99
C LYS A 137 13.32 14.37 16.13
N GLU A 138 13.45 13.59 17.21
CA GLU A 138 14.63 12.76 17.49
C GLU A 138 14.85 11.68 16.43
N CYS A 139 13.79 11.20 15.79
CA CYS A 139 13.89 10.24 14.68
C CYS A 139 14.00 10.91 13.30
N GLY A 140 14.08 12.24 13.23
CA GLY A 140 14.06 12.97 11.96
C GLY A 140 12.76 12.77 11.16
N GLY A 141 11.63 12.66 11.87
CA GLY A 141 10.33 12.33 11.29
C GLY A 141 9.97 13.19 10.07
N ALA A 142 9.43 12.55 9.04
CA ALA A 142 9.16 13.19 7.74
C ALA A 142 8.21 14.41 7.83
N SER A 143 7.36 14.47 8.85
CA SER A 143 6.41 15.56 9.07
C SER A 143 7.05 16.78 9.76
N ILE A 144 8.26 16.67 10.31
CA ILE A 144 8.97 17.72 11.06
C ILE A 144 10.22 18.18 10.30
N CYS A 145 10.44 19.50 10.20
CA CYS A 145 11.65 20.06 9.61
C CYS A 145 12.82 20.09 10.61
N ALA A 146 14.02 20.43 10.14
CA ALA A 146 15.18 20.64 11.00
C ALA A 146 14.93 21.68 12.11
N HIS A 147 14.08 22.67 11.85
CA HIS A 147 13.67 23.69 12.83
C HIS A 147 12.68 23.19 13.89
N GLY A 148 12.34 21.89 13.91
CA GLY A 148 11.42 21.30 14.88
C GLY A 148 9.94 21.66 14.68
N ARG A 149 9.60 22.33 13.58
CA ARG A 149 8.22 22.70 13.21
C ARG A 149 7.64 21.70 12.21
N GLN A 150 6.31 21.61 12.12
CA GLN A 150 5.67 20.80 11.08
C GLN A 150 6.06 21.34 9.69
N ARG A 151 6.63 20.49 8.81
CA ARG A 151 7.19 20.90 7.51
C ARG A 151 6.20 21.71 6.67
N SER A 152 4.94 21.28 6.64
CA SER A 152 3.88 21.96 5.88
C SER A 152 3.63 23.40 6.33
N CYS A 153 3.90 23.73 7.59
CA CYS A 153 3.64 25.04 8.17
C CYS A 153 4.92 25.85 8.45
N CYS A 154 6.10 25.32 8.11
CA CYS A 154 7.36 26.00 8.40
C CYS A 154 7.64 27.07 7.34
N LYS A 155 7.64 28.35 7.75
CA LYS A 155 7.92 29.47 6.84
C LYS A 155 9.33 29.39 6.25
N GLU A 156 10.33 29.10 7.09
CA GLU A 156 11.73 28.96 6.69
C GLU A 156 11.97 27.83 5.68
N CYS A 157 11.12 26.78 5.71
CA CYS A 157 11.17 25.70 4.73
C CYS A 157 10.24 25.90 3.54
N GLY A 158 9.57 27.05 3.40
CA GLY A 158 8.58 27.28 2.35
C GLY A 158 7.42 26.27 2.39
N GLY A 159 6.99 25.88 3.59
CA GLY A 159 6.01 24.82 3.79
C GLY A 159 4.73 25.03 2.94
N ALA A 160 4.18 23.95 2.38
CA ALA A 160 3.07 24.01 1.43
C ALA A 160 1.80 24.73 1.96
N SER A 161 1.63 24.84 3.28
CA SER A 161 0.53 25.57 3.92
C SER A 161 0.81 27.06 4.12
N ILE A 162 2.01 27.55 3.79
CA ILE A 162 2.40 28.95 3.82
C ILE A 162 2.23 29.54 2.42
N CYS A 163 1.65 30.74 2.33
CA CYS A 163 1.53 31.48 1.08
C CYS A 163 2.79 32.30 0.82
N THR A 164 2.89 32.87 -0.38
CA THR A 164 3.94 33.82 -0.76
C THR A 164 4.03 35.02 0.19
N HIS A 165 2.92 35.42 0.81
CA HIS A 165 2.87 36.50 1.81
C HIS A 165 3.33 36.07 3.22
N GLY A 166 3.94 34.89 3.38
CA GLY A 166 4.45 34.41 4.66
C GLY A 166 3.38 34.10 5.72
N ARG A 167 2.12 34.04 5.33
CA ARG A 167 0.96 33.70 6.20
C ARG A 167 0.47 32.28 5.90
N ARG A 168 -0.28 31.67 6.82
CA ARG A 168 -0.92 30.37 6.54
C ARG A 168 -1.98 30.59 5.46
N ARG A 169 -1.95 29.81 4.37
CA ARG A 169 -2.87 29.95 3.22
C ARG A 169 -4.34 30.02 3.65
N SER A 170 -4.73 29.19 4.62
CA SER A 170 -6.09 29.14 5.16
C SER A 170 -6.54 30.41 5.91
N GLN A 171 -5.61 31.29 6.29
CA GLN A 171 -5.85 32.52 7.07
C GLN A 171 -5.42 33.78 6.30
N CYS A 172 -4.95 33.63 5.07
CA CYS A 172 -4.48 34.75 4.26
C CYS A 172 -5.64 35.25 3.40
N LYS A 173 -6.21 36.40 3.76
CA LYS A 173 -7.32 37.01 3.01
C LYS A 173 -6.98 37.25 1.53
N GLU A 174 -5.75 37.66 1.25
CA GLU A 174 -5.23 37.84 -0.12
C GLU A 174 -5.15 36.52 -0.92
N CYS A 175 -5.15 35.37 -0.25
CA CYS A 175 -5.18 34.05 -0.88
C CYS A 175 -6.56 33.37 -0.78
N GLY A 176 -7.62 34.12 -0.44
CA GLY A 176 -8.97 33.57 -0.24
C GLY A 176 -9.13 32.71 1.02
N GLY A 177 -8.23 32.87 2.00
CA GLY A 177 -8.37 32.31 3.34
C GLY A 177 -9.45 33.02 4.15
N ALA A 178 -9.91 32.36 5.22
CA ALA A 178 -10.92 32.88 6.14
C ALA A 178 -10.48 34.22 6.79
#